data_AF-A0A9D6M4X8-F1
#
_entry.id   AF-A0A9D6M4X8-F1
#
_cell.length_a   1.000
_cell.length_b   1.000
_cell.length_c   1.000
_cell.angle_alpha   90.00
_cell.angle_beta   90.00
_cell.angle_gamma   90.00
#
_symmetry.space_group_name_H-M   'P 1'
#
loop_
_entity.id
_entity.type
_entity.pdbx_description
1 polymer ?
#
loop_
_entity_poly.entity_id
_entity_poly.type
_entity_poly.pdbx_seq_one_letter_code
_entity_poly.pdbx_strand_id
1 'polypeptide(L)'
;MKVLFSSWNDEIIDNRGADPASWKDAPVLKLPAEFDRENNITAFMGWSGIILLKDNINIVDMCTRFIEKVQCESCGKCYSGRIGTAVMQKLLRKIANGEGEEKDLAQLEALAENIS
;
A
#
# COMPACT_ATOMS: atom_id res chain seq x y z
N MET A 1 -19.11 -0.71 -2.99
CA MET A 1 -18.47 0.01 -1.86
C MET A 1 -17.74 1.19 -2.47
N LYS A 2 -18.16 2.40 -2.11
CA LYS A 2 -17.51 3.61 -2.60
C LYS A 2 -16.09 3.66 -2.07
N VAL A 3 -15.13 3.92 -2.96
CA VAL A 3 -13.71 4.03 -2.61
C VAL A 3 -13.25 5.45 -2.81
N LEU A 4 -12.30 5.93 -2.02
CA LEU A 4 -11.61 7.20 -2.27
C LEU A 4 -10.56 6.99 -3.37
N PHE A 5 -9.79 5.91 -3.25
CA PHE A 5 -8.74 5.54 -4.21
C PHE A 5 -8.61 4.01 -4.25
N SER A 6 -8.33 3.44 -5.43
CA SER A 6 -8.02 2.03 -5.60
C SER A 6 -7.02 1.86 -6.73
N SER A 7 -6.06 0.96 -6.55
CA SER A 7 -5.17 0.47 -7.61
C SER A 7 -5.30 -1.04 -7.81
N TRP A 8 -6.43 -1.60 -7.38
CA TRP A 8 -6.64 -3.03 -7.30
C TRP A 8 -6.68 -3.70 -8.68
N ASN A 9 -5.89 -4.77 -8.87
CA ASN A 9 -5.78 -5.49 -10.15
C ASN A 9 -5.47 -4.58 -11.35
N ASP A 10 -4.56 -3.62 -11.17
CA ASP A 10 -4.14 -2.65 -12.19
C ASP A 10 -5.24 -1.67 -12.66
N GLU A 11 -6.43 -1.71 -12.04
CA GLU A 11 -7.49 -0.74 -12.29
C GLU A 11 -7.40 0.42 -11.30
N ILE A 12 -7.07 1.61 -11.84
CA ILE A 12 -6.99 2.84 -11.07
C ILE A 12 -8.38 3.48 -10.99
N ILE A 13 -8.87 3.65 -9.76
CA ILE A 13 -10.03 4.47 -9.44
C ILE A 13 -9.57 5.56 -8.50
N ASP A 14 -9.76 6.81 -8.91
CA ASP A 14 -9.41 7.98 -8.12
C ASP A 14 -10.61 8.91 -8.03
N ASN A 15 -11.20 8.98 -6.84
CA ASN A 15 -12.32 9.85 -6.52
C ASN A 15 -11.88 11.06 -5.67
N ARG A 16 -10.56 11.30 -5.52
CA ARG A 16 -10.04 12.45 -4.78
C ARG A 16 -10.48 13.74 -5.47
N GLY A 17 -11.07 14.66 -4.71
CA GLY A 17 -11.59 15.93 -5.22
C GLY A 17 -12.91 15.83 -6.00
N ALA A 18 -13.47 14.63 -6.18
CA ALA A 18 -14.79 14.44 -6.77
C ALA A 18 -15.89 14.53 -5.71
N ASP A 19 -17.09 14.95 -6.13
CA ASP A 19 -18.26 14.99 -5.25
C ASP A 19 -18.61 13.58 -4.72
N PRO A 20 -18.83 13.39 -3.40
CA PRO A 20 -19.16 12.08 -2.80
C PRO A 20 -20.34 11.35 -3.43
N ALA A 21 -21.29 12.05 -4.04
CA ALA A 21 -22.41 11.45 -4.76
C ALA A 21 -21.96 10.72 -6.04
N SER A 22 -20.85 11.17 -6.65
CA SER A 22 -20.31 10.68 -7.93
C SER A 22 -19.27 9.56 -7.80
N TRP A 23 -18.89 9.18 -6.57
CA TRP A 23 -17.83 8.20 -6.35
C TRP A 23 -18.15 6.84 -6.96
N LYS A 24 -17.19 6.35 -7.75
CA LYS A 24 -17.24 5.01 -8.34
C LYS A 24 -16.99 3.94 -7.29
N ASP A 25 -17.67 2.82 -7.43
CA ASP A 25 -17.39 1.61 -6.65
C ASP A 25 -16.14 0.89 -7.16
N ALA A 26 -15.38 0.25 -6.27
CA ALA A 26 -14.30 -0.65 -6.68
C ALA A 26 -14.89 -1.96 -7.27
N PRO A 27 -14.46 -2.37 -8.48
CA PRO A 27 -15.17 -3.38 -9.28
C PRO A 27 -15.03 -4.83 -8.80
N VAL A 28 -14.08 -5.16 -7.90
CA VAL A 28 -13.73 -6.59 -7.68
C VAL A 28 -13.60 -6.99 -6.20
N LEU A 29 -13.51 -6.05 -5.26
CA LEU A 29 -13.23 -6.41 -3.86
C LEU A 29 -14.48 -6.42 -2.98
N LYS A 30 -14.92 -7.63 -2.60
CA LYS A 30 -15.89 -7.86 -1.53
C LYS A 30 -15.17 -7.98 -0.19
N LEU A 31 -14.64 -6.87 0.32
CA LEU A 31 -14.19 -6.84 1.71
C LEU A 31 -15.40 -6.77 2.64
N PRO A 32 -15.36 -7.44 3.80
CA PRO A 32 -16.31 -7.13 4.87
C PRO A 32 -16.16 -5.67 5.27
N ALA A 33 -17.26 -5.03 5.68
CA ALA A 33 -17.21 -3.64 6.16
C ALA A 33 -16.40 -3.52 7.47
N GLU A 34 -16.38 -4.59 8.24
CA GLU A 34 -15.79 -4.71 9.56
C GLU A 34 -14.64 -5.73 9.53
N PHE A 35 -13.48 -5.36 10.07
CA PHE A 35 -12.38 -6.28 10.33
C PHE A 35 -12.69 -7.12 11.58
N ASP A 36 -13.21 -6.46 12.61
CA ASP A 36 -13.83 -7.03 13.80
C ASP A 36 -15.00 -6.13 14.23
N ARG A 37 -15.73 -6.53 15.29
CA ARG A 37 -16.96 -5.82 15.74
C ARG A 37 -16.72 -4.36 16.14
N GLU A 38 -15.48 -3.96 16.41
CA GLU A 38 -15.14 -2.61 16.87
C GLU A 38 -14.39 -1.80 15.80
N ASN A 39 -13.81 -2.48 14.81
CA ASN A 39 -12.93 -1.88 13.81
C ASN A 39 -13.50 -2.01 12.39
N ASN A 40 -13.99 -0.88 11.87
CA ASN A 40 -14.33 -0.74 10.45
C ASN A 40 -13.06 -0.71 9.58
N ILE A 41 -13.12 -1.33 8.41
CA ILE A 41 -12.03 -1.24 7.43
C ILE A 41 -12.02 0.18 6.84
N THR A 42 -10.86 0.83 6.88
CA THR A 42 -10.66 2.19 6.34
C THR A 42 -9.70 2.22 5.14
N ALA A 43 -8.81 1.25 5.07
CA ALA A 43 -7.89 1.02 3.97
C ALA A 43 -7.48 -0.46 3.95
N PHE A 44 -7.04 -0.93 2.79
CA PHE A 44 -6.57 -2.29 2.59
C PHE A 44 -5.39 -2.31 1.61
N MET A 45 -4.37 -3.11 1.90
CA MET A 45 -3.21 -3.35 1.04
C MET A 45 -3.03 -4.85 0.89
N GLY A 46 -2.76 -5.29 -0.33
CA GLY A 46 -2.40 -6.66 -0.62
C GLY A 46 -1.57 -6.75 -1.88
N TRP A 47 -1.31 -7.98 -2.31
CA TRP A 47 -0.54 -8.28 -3.51
C TRP A 47 -1.12 -7.66 -4.78
N SER A 48 -2.44 -7.50 -4.84
CA SER A 48 -3.14 -6.91 -5.99
C SER A 48 -3.26 -5.38 -5.93
N GLY A 49 -2.66 -4.70 -4.95
CA GLY A 49 -2.67 -3.25 -4.84
C GLY A 49 -3.28 -2.72 -3.54
N ILE A 50 -3.71 -1.46 -3.59
CA ILE A 50 -4.25 -0.74 -2.42
C ILE A 50 -5.68 -0.26 -2.67
N ILE A 51 -6.46 -0.20 -1.59
CA ILE A 51 -7.78 0.41 -1.56
C ILE A 51 -7.86 1.35 -0.35
N LEU A 52 -8.26 2.59 -0.59
CA LEU A 52 -8.52 3.60 0.42
C LEU A 52 -10.01 3.92 0.44
N LEU A 53 -10.63 3.82 1.61
CA LEU A 53 -12.06 4.15 1.81
C LEU A 53 -12.22 5.51 2.48
N LYS A 54 -11.18 5.98 3.18
CA LYS A 54 -11.13 7.27 3.87
C LYS A 54 -9.85 8.02 3.50
N ASP A 55 -9.87 9.33 3.71
CA ASP A 55 -8.78 10.28 3.44
C ASP A 55 -7.74 10.35 4.56
N ASN A 56 -8.12 10.07 5.80
CA ASN A 56 -7.23 10.10 6.97
C ASN A 56 -6.39 8.81 7.10
N ILE A 57 -5.60 8.48 6.08
CA ILE A 57 -4.73 7.30 6.05
C ILE A 57 -3.31 7.70 5.70
N ASN A 58 -2.36 7.33 6.54
CA ASN A 58 -0.93 7.47 6.23
C ASN A 58 -0.49 6.30 5.34
N ILE A 59 -0.43 6.55 4.03
CA ILE A 59 -0.06 5.54 3.03
C ILE A 59 1.40 5.08 3.23
N VAL A 60 2.30 5.95 3.67
CA VAL A 60 3.71 5.60 3.89
C VAL A 60 3.85 4.62 5.05
N ASP A 61 3.15 4.86 6.17
CA ASP A 61 3.12 3.92 7.31
C ASP A 61 2.51 2.56 6.89
N MET A 62 1.43 2.60 6.10
CA MET A 62 0.78 1.39 5.57
C MET A 62 1.74 0.57 4.69
N CYS A 63 2.46 1.19 3.76
CA CYS A 63 3.50 0.53 2.94
C CYS A 63 4.64 -0.02 3.81
N THR A 64 5.05 0.72 4.83
CA THR A 64 6.12 0.31 5.76
C THR A 64 5.74 -0.96 6.52
N ARG A 65 4.53 -1.02 7.06
CA ARG A 65 4.04 -2.22 7.77
C ARG A 65 3.84 -3.40 6.83
N PHE A 66 3.42 -3.15 5.59
CA PHE A 66 3.27 -4.20 4.59
C PHE A 66 4.61 -4.85 4.25
N ILE A 67 5.64 -4.05 3.92
CA ILE A 67 6.95 -4.60 3.57
C ILE A 67 7.59 -5.35 4.75
N GLU A 68 7.33 -4.90 5.98
CA GLU A 68 7.75 -5.62 7.20
C GLU A 68 7.11 -6.99 7.30
N LYS A 69 5.82 -7.09 6.99
CA LYS A 69 5.14 -8.37 6.99
C LYS A 69 5.64 -9.26 5.86
N VAL A 70 5.83 -8.72 4.66
CA VAL A 70 6.42 -9.44 3.51
C VAL A 70 7.80 -9.98 3.86
N GLN A 71 8.63 -9.19 4.55
CA GLN A 71 9.95 -9.62 4.98
C GLN A 71 9.88 -10.76 6.01
N CYS A 72 8.97 -10.67 6.99
CA CYS A 72 8.75 -11.74 7.98
C CYS A 72 8.29 -13.06 7.35
N GLU A 73 7.47 -12.99 6.31
CA GLU A 73 6.95 -14.16 5.59
C GLU A 73 7.88 -14.64 4.45
N SER A 74 8.96 -13.90 4.17
CA SER A 74 9.90 -14.25 3.13
C SER A 74 10.61 -15.56 3.45
N CYS A 75 10.67 -16.49 2.49
CA CYS A 75 11.44 -17.72 2.63
C CYS A 75 12.95 -17.48 2.72
N GLY A 76 13.41 -16.26 2.40
CA GLY A 76 14.80 -15.83 2.50
C GLY A 76 15.77 -16.52 1.53
N LYS A 77 15.30 -17.27 0.53
CA LYS A 77 16.17 -18.00 -0.41
C LYS A 77 16.88 -17.09 -1.41
N CYS A 78 16.20 -16.07 -1.92
CA CYS A 78 16.76 -15.13 -2.89
C CYS A 78 17.42 -13.93 -2.19
N TYR A 79 18.53 -13.45 -2.76
CA TYR A 79 19.23 -12.26 -2.27
C TYR A 79 18.35 -11.01 -2.40
N SER A 80 17.65 -10.86 -3.52
CA SER A 80 16.67 -9.79 -3.78
C SER A 80 15.56 -9.77 -2.73
N GLY A 81 14.94 -10.92 -2.45
CA GLY A 81 13.87 -11.01 -1.45
C GLY A 81 14.35 -10.86 -0.01
N ARG A 82 15.60 -11.21 0.33
CA ARG A 82 16.15 -11.06 1.69
C ARG A 82 16.68 -9.65 1.96
N ILE A 83 17.52 -9.13 1.06
CA ILE A 83 18.21 -7.85 1.23
C ILE A 83 17.41 -6.70 0.60
N GLY A 84 16.83 -6.90 -0.59
CA GLY A 84 16.06 -5.87 -1.27
C GLY A 84 14.87 -5.38 -0.44
N THR A 85 14.09 -6.30 0.15
CA THR A 85 12.98 -5.95 1.05
C THR A 85 13.44 -5.20 2.31
N ALA A 86 14.61 -5.54 2.86
CA ALA A 86 15.21 -4.81 3.99
C ALA A 86 15.62 -3.38 3.62
N VAL A 87 16.16 -3.19 2.40
CA VAL A 87 16.50 -1.85 1.90
C VAL A 87 15.23 -1.04 1.64
N MET A 88 14.19 -1.64 1.04
CA MET A 88 12.89 -0.98 0.86
C MET A 88 12.28 -0.54 2.20
N GLN A 89 12.31 -1.41 3.21
CA GLN A 89 11.86 -1.07 4.56
C GLN A 89 12.63 0.13 5.13
N LYS A 90 13.96 0.16 4.97
CA LYS A 90 14.77 1.28 5.45
C LYS A 90 14.43 2.59 4.75
N LEU A 91 14.23 2.56 3.42
CA LEU A 91 13.82 3.74 2.64
C LEU A 91 12.43 4.23 3.05
N LEU A 92 11.47 3.33 3.20
CA LEU A 92 10.12 3.68 3.64
C LEU A 92 10.11 4.28 5.06
N ARG A 93 10.93 3.76 5.98
CA ARG A 93 11.11 4.35 7.32
C ARG A 93 11.76 5.72 7.26
N LYS A 94 12.76 5.93 6.41
CA LYS A 94 13.38 7.25 6.17
C LYS A 94 12.33 8.26 5.70
N ILE A 95 11.51 7.89 4.73
CA ILE A 95 10.41 8.73 4.22
C ILE A 95 9.36 8.99 5.32
N ALA A 96 8.96 7.96 6.08
CA ALA A 96 8.00 8.09 7.16
C ALA A 96 8.46 9.06 8.27
N ASN A 97 9.77 9.16 8.50
CA ASN A 97 10.37 10.08 9.48
C ASN A 97 10.54 11.51 8.95
N GLY A 98 10.14 11.80 7.71
CA GLY A 98 10.33 13.12 7.10
C GLY A 98 11.77 13.39 6.63
N GLU A 99 12.62 12.37 6.58
CA GLU A 99 14.00 12.45 6.11
C GLU A 99 14.14 12.02 4.64
N GLY A 100 13.02 11.76 3.96
CA GLY A 100 12.98 11.30 2.58
C GLY A 100 13.39 12.37 1.56
N GLU A 101 13.98 11.91 0.47
CA GLU A 101 14.37 12.70 -0.70
C GLU A 101 13.74 12.10 -1.96
N GLU A 102 13.56 12.87 -3.04
CA GLU A 102 12.97 12.36 -4.29
C GLU A 102 13.73 11.14 -4.85
N LYS A 103 15.05 11.10 -4.67
CA LYS A 103 15.88 9.96 -5.08
C LYS A 103 15.51 8.66 -4.37
N ASP A 104 14.97 8.74 -3.14
CA ASP A 104 14.58 7.55 -2.38
C ASP A 104 13.33 6.91 -3.01
N LEU A 105 12.44 7.70 -3.62
CA LEU A 105 11.28 7.20 -4.37
C LEU A 105 11.72 6.45 -5.63
N ALA A 106 12.63 7.04 -6.42
CA ALA A 106 13.20 6.39 -7.59
C ALA A 106 13.94 5.09 -7.23
N GLN A 107 14.64 5.08 -6.09
CA GLN A 107 15.29 3.88 -5.59
C GLN A 107 14.28 2.80 -5.14
N LEU A 108 13.17 3.20 -4.51
CA LEU A 108 12.10 2.27 -4.14
C LEU A 108 11.46 1.60 -5.37
N GLU A 109 11.19 2.38 -6.42
CA GLU A 109 10.65 1.87 -7.68
C GLU A 109 11.61 0.85 -8.32
N ALA A 110 12.89 1.22 -8.47
CA ALA A 110 13.90 0.32 -9.01
C ALA A 110 14.05 -0.97 -8.17
N LEU A 111 13.96 -0.90 -6.84
CA LEU A 111 13.99 -2.10 -5.98
C LEU A 111 12.76 -2.97 -6.19
N ALA A 112 11.57 -2.37 -6.30
CA ALA A 112 10.33 -3.10 -6.50
C ALA A 112 10.32 -3.88 -7.83
N GLU A 113 10.86 -3.30 -8.91
CA GLU A 113 11.00 -3.97 -10.21
C GLU A 113 11.99 -5.15 -10.19
N ASN A 114 12.98 -5.12 -9.28
CA ASN A 114 14.03 -6.13 -9.20
C ASN A 114 13.74 -7.25 -8.16
N ILE A 115 12.68 -7.13 -7.37
CA ILE A 115 12.28 -8.15 -6.40
C ILE A 115 11.23 -9.06 -7.04
N SER A 116 11.57 -10.35 -7.15
CA SER A 116 10.76 -11.43 -7.72
C SER A 116 10.73 -12.66 -6.80
#